data_AF-A0A8J5EA28-F1
#
_entry.id   AF-A0A8J5EA28-F1
#
_cell.length_a   1.000
_cell.length_b   1.000
_cell.length_c   1.000
_cell.angle_alpha   90.00
_cell.angle_beta   90.00
_cell.angle_gamma   90.00
#
_symmetry.space_group_name_H-M   'P 1'
#
loop_
_entity.id
_entity.type
_entity.pdbx_description
1 polymer ?
#
loop_
_entity_poly.entity_id
_entity_poly.type
_entity_poly.pdbx_seq_one_letter_code
_entity_poly.pdbx_strand_id
1 'polypeptide(L)'
;MVEVCLRQFAGRIGPMLSLITLVLLATQALAQIANITQPTYDFILKYGRLSNVAYCVRAPGPYDLESDFTCGKTCAHFPNVTLDYQFGGNFFSTSITGFLAHDHTKKEKYIVFRGTFSLADALTDALFLQKPYLADLPPLNTTNINSTSSSARVDCPDCEIHDGFQKAYRETMVNMQDNLVHFLGNNTDYKLYITGHSLGAATALLMGINLKNLGFDPLVITYGQPRVGNKAFADYADSLFFKPGDNGMDITADRRLYRVTHWNDIVVGVPFWSGYTHTLGEVYISYPDVAGPIEYVNACAGPDNNQCHYGSFNLFARINILKNHCSYLNWIFYCAFNVDKREMMIDPPRIDKRVEHWSGKFTDVEVTERMMYEASYPM
;
A
#
# COMPACT_ATOMS: atom_id res chain seq x y z
N MET A 1 -20.28 -10.86 61.00
CA MET A 1 -19.17 -11.35 60.15
C MET A 1 -19.57 -11.58 58.69
N VAL A 2 -20.84 -11.89 58.35
CA VAL A 2 -21.26 -12.13 56.96
C VAL A 2 -21.44 -10.84 56.14
N GLU A 3 -21.90 -9.74 56.75
CA GLU A 3 -22.10 -8.44 56.08
C GLU A 3 -20.80 -7.76 55.62
N VAL A 4 -19.68 -7.99 56.32
CA VAL A 4 -18.38 -7.39 55.98
C VAL A 4 -17.73 -8.09 54.78
N CYS A 5 -18.02 -9.39 54.59
CA CYS A 5 -17.51 -10.17 53.46
C CYS A 5 -18.21 -9.83 52.13
N LEU A 6 -19.53 -9.56 52.18
CA LEU A 6 -20.33 -9.17 51.00
C LEU A 6 -19.95 -7.78 50.44
N ARG A 7 -19.60 -6.82 51.31
CA ARG A 7 -19.13 -5.48 50.88
C ARG A 7 -17.75 -5.51 50.21
N GLN A 8 -16.87 -6.43 50.62
CA GLN A 8 -15.56 -6.62 50.00
C GLN A 8 -15.62 -7.30 48.63
N PHE A 9 -16.60 -8.18 48.40
CA PHE A 9 -16.86 -8.78 47.09
C PHE A 9 -17.49 -7.78 46.09
N ALA A 10 -18.47 -6.98 46.53
CA ALA A 10 -19.10 -5.97 45.67
C ALA A 10 -18.12 -4.88 45.17
N GLY A 11 -17.15 -4.49 46.00
CA GLY A 11 -16.13 -3.48 45.65
C GLY A 11 -15.09 -3.93 44.61
N ARG A 12 -14.93 -5.24 44.36
CA ARG A 12 -14.03 -5.79 43.33
C ARG A 12 -14.73 -6.13 42.01
N ILE A 13 -16.04 -6.32 42.05
CA ILE A 13 -16.86 -6.69 40.89
C ILE A 13 -17.13 -5.47 39.99
N GLY A 14 -17.43 -4.30 40.56
CA GLY A 14 -17.67 -3.06 39.80
C GLY A 14 -16.52 -2.62 38.89
N PRO A 15 -15.26 -2.55 39.38
CA PRO A 15 -14.10 -2.24 38.54
C PRO A 15 -13.85 -3.29 37.47
N MET A 16 -14.09 -4.58 37.77
CA MET A 16 -13.86 -5.68 36.85
C MET A 16 -14.91 -5.73 35.74
N LEU A 17 -16.19 -5.50 36.03
CA LEU A 17 -17.25 -5.31 35.03
C LEU A 17 -17.02 -4.07 34.17
N SER A 18 -16.54 -2.96 34.77
CA SER A 18 -16.17 -1.75 34.03
C SER A 18 -14.97 -1.97 33.11
N LEU A 19 -13.99 -2.78 33.54
CA LEU A 19 -12.84 -3.15 32.71
C LEU A 19 -13.26 -4.09 31.58
N ILE A 20 -14.11 -5.09 31.86
CA ILE A 20 -14.64 -6.03 30.87
C ILE A 20 -15.50 -5.31 29.83
N THR A 21 -16.33 -4.34 30.24
CA THR A 21 -17.10 -3.51 29.30
C THR A 21 -16.22 -2.56 28.49
N LEU A 22 -15.19 -1.94 29.09
CA LEU A 22 -14.19 -1.16 28.34
C LEU A 22 -13.45 -2.01 27.31
N VAL A 23 -13.05 -3.23 27.69
CA VAL A 23 -12.36 -4.17 26.80
C VAL A 23 -13.29 -4.65 25.70
N LEU A 24 -14.57 -4.96 25.99
CA LEU A 24 -15.57 -5.32 24.97
C LEU A 24 -15.90 -4.17 24.01
N LEU A 25 -15.94 -2.93 24.50
CA LEU A 25 -16.14 -1.75 23.65
C LEU A 25 -14.90 -1.45 22.78
N ALA A 26 -13.70 -1.63 23.34
CA ALA A 26 -12.44 -1.49 22.60
C ALA A 26 -12.26 -2.59 21.53
N THR A 27 -12.67 -3.84 21.81
CA THR A 27 -12.64 -4.92 20.81
C THR A 27 -13.72 -4.77 19.74
N GLN A 28 -14.90 -4.23 20.08
CA GLN A 28 -15.92 -3.87 19.10
C GLN A 28 -15.52 -2.69 18.21
N ALA A 29 -14.65 -1.79 18.68
CA ALA A 29 -14.12 -0.68 17.87
C ALA A 29 -13.09 -1.13 16.81
N LEU A 30 -12.34 -2.22 17.08
CA LEU A 30 -11.29 -2.76 16.21
C LEU A 30 -11.79 -3.80 15.18
N ALA A 31 -13.10 -4.07 15.14
CA ALA A 31 -13.73 -5.06 14.26
C ALA A 31 -14.74 -4.42 13.28
N GLN A 32 -14.77 -3.08 13.18
CA GLN A 32 -15.77 -2.40 12.36
C GLN A 32 -15.29 -2.28 10.92
N ILE A 33 -16.21 -2.55 10.01
CA ILE A 33 -16.05 -2.33 8.57
C ILE A 33 -17.22 -1.51 8.04
N ALA A 34 -16.98 -0.76 6.98
CA ALA A 34 -18.01 -0.03 6.26
C ALA A 34 -17.94 -0.34 4.76
N ASN A 35 -19.09 -0.55 4.14
CA ASN A 35 -19.17 -0.68 2.69
C ASN A 35 -18.69 0.61 2.03
N ILE A 36 -17.98 0.50 0.90
CA ILE A 36 -17.58 1.66 0.13
C ILE A 36 -18.64 2.08 -0.89
N THR A 37 -18.48 3.28 -1.44
CA THR A 37 -19.31 3.80 -2.54
C THR A 37 -18.70 3.48 -3.91
N GLN A 38 -19.50 3.49 -4.97
CA GLN A 38 -18.99 3.30 -6.34
C GLN A 38 -17.89 4.33 -6.72
N PRO A 39 -18.03 5.64 -6.41
CA PRO A 39 -16.94 6.59 -6.61
C PRO A 39 -15.63 6.19 -5.90
N THR A 40 -15.71 5.65 -4.68
CA THR A 40 -14.53 5.14 -3.97
C THR A 40 -13.92 3.93 -4.69
N TYR A 41 -14.76 3.00 -5.17
CA TYR A 41 -14.29 1.83 -5.92
C TYR A 41 -13.56 2.26 -7.21
N ASP A 42 -14.17 3.16 -7.98
CA ASP A 42 -13.60 3.69 -9.22
C ASP A 42 -12.30 4.47 -8.97
N PHE A 43 -12.24 5.19 -7.84
CA PHE A 43 -11.04 5.88 -7.37
C PHE A 43 -9.90 4.88 -7.09
N ILE A 44 -10.17 3.82 -6.33
CA ILE A 44 -9.19 2.76 -6.04
C ILE A 44 -8.75 2.06 -7.34
N LEU A 45 -9.66 1.78 -8.27
CA LEU A 45 -9.29 1.19 -9.55
C LEU A 45 -8.43 2.12 -10.40
N LYS A 46 -8.72 3.44 -10.42
CA LYS A 46 -7.92 4.45 -11.14
C LYS A 46 -6.48 4.45 -10.65
N TYR A 47 -6.24 4.57 -9.34
CA TYR A 47 -4.87 4.64 -8.82
C TYR A 47 -4.15 3.29 -8.82
N GLY A 48 -4.89 2.17 -8.86
CA GLY A 48 -4.33 0.84 -9.08
C GLY A 48 -3.78 0.70 -10.49
N ARG A 49 -4.53 1.17 -11.49
CA ARG A 49 -4.05 1.28 -12.89
C ARG A 49 -2.88 2.23 -13.02
N LEU A 50 -2.91 3.38 -12.34
CA LEU A 50 -1.79 4.33 -12.37
C LEU A 50 -0.53 3.73 -11.73
N SER A 51 -0.67 2.98 -10.64
CA SER A 51 0.44 2.24 -10.02
C SER A 51 0.97 1.15 -10.96
N ASN A 52 0.11 0.54 -11.80
CA ASN A 52 0.57 -0.38 -12.84
C ASN A 52 1.42 0.32 -13.92
N VAL A 53 1.11 1.56 -14.31
CA VAL A 53 1.93 2.34 -15.25
C VAL A 53 3.37 2.48 -14.77
N ALA A 54 3.62 2.55 -13.46
CA ALA A 54 4.99 2.64 -12.93
C ALA A 54 5.84 1.41 -13.29
N TYR A 55 5.22 0.26 -13.58
CA TYR A 55 5.92 -0.94 -14.06
C TYR A 55 6.25 -0.89 -15.55
N CYS A 56 5.80 0.12 -16.30
CA CYS A 56 6.27 0.40 -17.66
C CYS A 56 7.49 1.34 -17.68
N VAL A 57 7.85 2.00 -16.57
CA VAL A 57 9.01 2.91 -16.53
C VAL A 57 10.29 2.16 -16.86
N ARG A 58 10.90 2.48 -17.99
CA ARG A 58 12.11 1.86 -18.56
C ARG A 58 11.96 0.37 -18.81
N ALA A 59 10.74 -0.11 -19.02
CA ALA A 59 10.48 -1.51 -19.31
C ALA A 59 11.13 -1.93 -20.64
N PRO A 60 11.71 -3.15 -20.72
CA PRO A 60 12.27 -3.64 -21.97
C PRO A 60 11.19 -3.92 -23.01
N GLY A 61 11.53 -3.75 -24.29
CA GLY A 61 10.61 -4.00 -25.40
C GLY A 61 9.68 -2.81 -25.71
N PRO A 62 8.57 -3.02 -26.43
CA PRO A 62 7.71 -1.94 -26.93
C PRO A 62 6.74 -1.38 -25.87
N TYR A 63 7.03 -1.59 -24.59
CA TYR A 63 6.13 -1.29 -23.47
C TYR A 63 6.73 -0.30 -22.48
N ASP A 64 7.85 0.35 -22.84
CA ASP A 64 8.38 1.46 -22.08
C ASP A 64 7.34 2.59 -21.96
N LEU A 65 7.42 3.36 -20.89
CA LEU A 65 6.66 4.59 -20.72
C LEU A 65 7.30 5.70 -21.55
N GLU A 66 6.60 6.11 -22.59
CA GLU A 66 7.06 7.13 -23.52
C GLU A 66 6.74 8.55 -23.05
N SER A 67 7.44 9.53 -23.62
CA SER A 67 7.29 10.95 -23.27
C SER A 67 5.89 11.53 -23.48
N ASP A 68 5.09 10.94 -24.38
CA ASP A 68 3.69 11.31 -24.64
C ASP A 68 2.69 10.54 -23.75
N PHE A 69 3.18 9.91 -22.68
CA PHE A 69 2.42 9.08 -21.75
C PHE A 69 1.75 7.88 -22.43
N THR A 70 2.42 7.31 -23.44
CA THR A 70 1.99 6.03 -24.05
C THR A 70 2.81 4.88 -23.48
N CYS A 71 2.12 3.76 -23.19
CA CYS A 71 2.70 2.53 -22.66
C CYS A 71 1.66 1.40 -22.68
N GLY A 72 2.00 0.24 -23.25
CA GLY A 72 1.14 -0.95 -23.28
C GLY A 72 -0.37 -0.64 -23.47
N LYS A 73 -1.23 -1.37 -22.75
CA LYS A 73 -2.67 -1.05 -22.65
C LYS A 73 -3.05 -0.18 -21.46
N THR A 74 -2.19 -0.12 -20.44
CA THR A 74 -2.53 0.56 -19.18
C THR A 74 -2.57 2.09 -19.35
N CYS A 75 -1.66 2.68 -20.12
CA CYS A 75 -1.66 4.12 -20.37
C CYS A 75 -2.92 4.61 -21.11
N ALA A 76 -3.61 3.73 -21.87
CA ALA A 76 -4.85 4.09 -22.57
C ALA A 76 -5.99 4.53 -21.62
N HIS A 77 -5.90 4.23 -20.32
CA HIS A 77 -6.82 4.74 -19.30
C HIS A 77 -6.59 6.20 -18.91
N PHE A 78 -5.51 6.82 -19.39
CA PHE A 78 -5.01 8.14 -18.98
C PHE A 78 -4.70 9.05 -20.18
N PRO A 79 -5.65 9.29 -21.11
CA PRO A 79 -5.37 9.95 -22.39
C PRO A 79 -5.00 11.44 -22.26
N ASN A 80 -5.26 12.07 -21.11
CA ASN A 80 -4.98 13.49 -20.86
C ASN A 80 -3.81 13.69 -19.89
N VAL A 81 -3.10 12.61 -19.53
CA VAL A 81 -1.96 12.67 -18.65
C VAL A 81 -0.71 12.90 -19.49
N THR A 82 0.16 13.77 -19.00
CA THR A 82 1.44 14.12 -19.62
C THR A 82 2.56 13.83 -18.65
N LEU A 83 3.65 13.26 -19.18
CA LEU A 83 4.81 12.84 -18.41
C LEU A 83 5.76 14.02 -18.19
N ASP A 84 6.11 14.31 -16.94
CA ASP A 84 7.12 15.33 -16.62
C ASP A 84 8.52 14.73 -16.51
N TYR A 85 8.63 13.61 -15.79
CA TYR A 85 9.92 13.02 -15.46
C TYR A 85 9.81 11.55 -15.08
N GLN A 86 10.79 10.74 -15.47
CA GLN A 86 10.94 9.34 -15.03
C GLN A 86 12.20 9.21 -14.19
N PHE A 87 12.08 8.64 -12.98
CA PHE A 87 13.19 8.46 -12.05
C PHE A 87 13.48 6.99 -11.75
N GLY A 88 14.66 6.75 -11.19
CA GLY A 88 15.22 5.42 -10.91
C GLY A 88 16.39 5.09 -11.84
N GLY A 89 16.73 3.81 -11.98
CA GLY A 89 17.86 3.31 -12.77
C GLY A 89 17.44 2.25 -13.78
N ASN A 90 18.24 1.19 -13.92
CA ASN A 90 17.93 0.08 -14.80
C ASN A 90 16.71 -0.70 -14.28
N PHE A 91 15.83 -1.08 -15.20
CA PHE A 91 14.57 -1.75 -14.92
C PHE A 91 14.67 -2.94 -13.97
N PHE A 92 15.65 -3.82 -14.19
CA PHE A 92 15.79 -5.09 -13.47
C PHE A 92 16.56 -4.95 -12.15
N SER A 93 17.47 -3.99 -12.05
CA SER A 93 18.38 -3.88 -10.89
C SER A 93 17.99 -2.81 -9.89
N THR A 94 17.17 -1.82 -10.29
CA THR A 94 16.78 -0.73 -9.39
C THR A 94 15.55 -1.09 -8.59
N SER A 95 15.64 -0.99 -7.26
CA SER A 95 14.58 -1.35 -6.32
C SER A 95 13.34 -0.47 -6.48
N ILE A 96 13.50 0.84 -6.72
CA ILE A 96 12.38 1.77 -6.96
C ILE A 96 12.62 2.60 -8.21
N THR A 97 11.65 2.54 -9.12
CA THR A 97 11.53 3.48 -10.24
C THR A 97 10.18 4.17 -10.15
N GLY A 98 9.93 5.14 -11.01
CA GLY A 98 8.64 5.82 -11.01
C GLY A 98 8.63 7.04 -11.90
N PHE A 99 7.58 7.82 -11.77
CA PHE A 99 7.41 9.01 -12.59
C PHE A 99 6.66 10.15 -11.90
N LEU A 100 6.86 11.34 -12.44
CA LEU A 100 6.11 12.56 -12.20
C LEU A 100 5.27 12.85 -13.44
N ALA A 101 3.98 13.13 -13.25
CA ALA A 101 3.06 13.42 -14.34
C ALA A 101 1.95 14.39 -13.89
N HIS A 102 1.27 15.00 -14.84
CA HIS A 102 0.09 15.83 -14.57
C HIS A 102 -1.08 15.53 -15.52
N ASP A 103 -2.30 15.76 -15.04
CA ASP A 103 -3.52 15.83 -15.86
C ASP A 103 -4.01 17.28 -15.84
N HIS A 104 -3.76 18.02 -16.91
CA HIS A 104 -4.16 19.42 -17.03
C HIS A 104 -5.67 19.62 -17.08
N THR A 105 -6.41 18.60 -17.54
CA THR A 105 -7.88 18.67 -17.65
C THR A 105 -8.53 18.59 -16.28
N LYS A 106 -8.01 17.70 -15.42
CA LYS A 106 -8.50 17.52 -14.04
C LYS A 106 -7.80 18.40 -13.02
N LYS A 107 -6.74 19.10 -13.40
CA LYS A 107 -5.84 19.85 -12.52
C LYS A 107 -5.27 18.95 -11.42
N GLU A 108 -4.67 17.84 -11.83
CA GLU A 108 -4.09 16.85 -10.94
C GLU A 108 -2.60 16.65 -11.24
N LYS A 109 -1.83 16.39 -10.19
CA LYS A 109 -0.42 15.99 -10.25
C LYS A 109 -0.27 14.60 -9.66
N TYR A 110 0.57 13.79 -10.26
CA TYR A 110 0.82 12.41 -9.85
C TYR A 110 2.30 12.19 -9.56
N ILE A 111 2.57 11.63 -8.39
CA ILE A 111 3.87 11.06 -8.03
C ILE A 111 3.66 9.56 -7.86
N VAL A 112 4.26 8.75 -8.72
CA VAL A 112 3.94 7.33 -8.83
C VAL A 112 5.19 6.50 -8.66
N PHE A 113 5.17 5.57 -7.71
CA PHE A 113 6.31 4.72 -7.34
C PHE A 113 6.06 3.25 -7.68
N ARG A 114 7.01 2.65 -8.40
CA ARG A 114 7.09 1.21 -8.68
C ARG A 114 7.74 0.48 -7.52
N GLY A 115 7.27 -0.72 -7.20
CA GLY A 115 7.99 -1.68 -6.35
C GLY A 115 9.08 -2.46 -7.11
N THR A 116 9.73 -3.41 -6.42
CA THR A 116 10.75 -4.30 -7.00
C THR A 116 10.16 -5.13 -8.16
N PHE A 117 10.93 -5.30 -9.24
CA PHE A 117 10.51 -6.10 -10.41
C PHE A 117 10.79 -7.61 -10.25
N SER A 118 11.88 -8.01 -9.61
CA SER A 118 12.16 -9.44 -9.43
C SER A 118 11.20 -10.03 -8.39
N LEU A 119 10.32 -10.94 -8.78
CA LEU A 119 9.25 -11.48 -7.91
C LEU A 119 9.76 -12.57 -6.96
N ALA A 120 10.82 -13.28 -7.36
CA ALA A 120 11.64 -14.04 -6.44
C ALA A 120 12.23 -13.09 -5.39
N ASP A 121 12.70 -11.91 -5.78
CA ASP A 121 13.11 -10.89 -4.81
C ASP A 121 11.92 -10.25 -4.10
N ALA A 122 10.71 -10.14 -4.64
CA ALA A 122 9.57 -9.59 -3.88
C ALA A 122 9.15 -10.54 -2.74
N LEU A 123 9.18 -11.86 -3.00
CA LEU A 123 9.00 -12.87 -1.96
C LEU A 123 10.19 -12.87 -1.00
N THR A 124 11.42 -12.85 -1.51
CA THR A 124 12.60 -12.84 -0.64
C THR A 124 12.72 -11.51 0.10
N ASP A 125 12.28 -10.39 -0.45
CA ASP A 125 12.19 -9.04 0.12
C ASP A 125 11.11 -9.05 1.19
N ALA A 126 9.92 -9.61 0.95
CA ALA A 126 8.90 -9.80 2.00
C ALA A 126 9.42 -10.68 3.15
N LEU A 127 10.31 -11.63 2.85
CA LEU A 127 11.02 -12.44 3.84
C LEU A 127 12.28 -11.74 4.41
N PHE A 128 12.90 -10.77 3.74
CA PHE A 128 14.07 -9.99 4.18
C PHE A 128 13.66 -8.76 4.97
N LEU A 129 12.47 -8.23 4.69
CA LEU A 129 11.56 -7.52 5.58
C LEU A 129 11.14 -8.42 6.77
N GLN A 130 11.85 -9.51 7.09
CA GLN A 130 11.77 -10.20 8.39
C GLN A 130 12.92 -9.86 9.33
N LYS A 131 13.92 -9.09 8.89
CA LYS A 131 15.01 -8.65 9.76
C LYS A 131 14.56 -7.45 10.59
N PRO A 132 14.78 -7.45 11.92
CA PRO A 132 14.20 -6.46 12.83
C PRO A 132 14.87 -5.07 12.80
N TYR A 133 15.49 -4.67 11.68
CA TYR A 133 16.23 -3.42 11.59
C TYR A 133 15.27 -2.24 11.46
N LEU A 134 14.85 -1.71 12.61
CA LEU A 134 14.35 -0.36 12.74
C LEU A 134 15.52 0.62 12.65
N ALA A 135 15.30 1.73 11.96
CA ALA A 135 16.26 2.81 11.76
C ALA A 135 15.56 4.15 11.96
N ASP A 136 16.35 5.17 12.32
CA ASP A 136 15.89 6.55 12.41
C ASP A 136 15.25 7.02 11.09
N LEU A 137 14.31 7.95 11.19
CA LEU A 137 13.70 8.57 10.02
C LEU A 137 14.75 9.27 9.13
N PRO A 138 14.61 9.19 7.79
CA PRO A 138 15.32 10.10 6.92
C PRO A 138 14.80 11.54 7.14
N PRO A 139 15.45 12.57 6.58
CA PRO A 139 14.86 13.90 6.53
C PRO A 139 13.50 13.87 5.82
N LEU A 140 12.42 14.14 6.57
CA LEU A 140 11.02 14.13 6.11
C LEU A 140 10.36 15.50 6.27
N ASN A 141 11.15 16.57 6.24
CA ASN A 141 10.67 17.95 6.11
C ASN A 141 11.57 18.75 5.14
N THR A 142 11.89 18.16 3.99
CA THR A 142 12.84 18.72 3.02
C THR A 142 12.72 18.04 1.66
N THR A 143 13.01 18.75 0.58
CA THR A 143 13.24 18.13 -0.73
C THR A 143 14.69 17.67 -0.92
N ASN A 144 15.63 18.18 -0.11
CA ASN A 144 17.03 17.76 -0.12
C ASN A 144 17.26 16.64 0.90
N ILE A 145 17.48 15.42 0.43
CA ILE A 145 17.63 14.21 1.26
C ILE A 145 18.95 14.16 2.05
N ASN A 146 19.92 14.99 1.67
CA ASN A 146 21.21 15.12 2.34
C ASN A 146 21.24 16.31 3.31
N SER A 147 20.09 16.97 3.54
CA SER A 147 20.00 18.04 4.52
C SER A 147 20.30 17.53 5.93
N THR A 148 21.26 18.17 6.59
CA THR A 148 21.62 17.93 8.00
C THR A 148 21.00 18.96 8.94
N SER A 149 20.21 19.90 8.41
CA SER A 149 19.52 20.90 9.21
C SER A 149 18.54 20.24 10.17
N SER A 150 18.46 20.74 11.41
CA SER A 150 17.44 20.31 12.36
C SER A 150 16.02 20.57 11.85
N SER A 151 15.83 21.61 11.03
CA SER A 151 14.53 21.93 10.41
C SER A 151 14.05 20.90 9.40
N ALA A 152 14.96 20.08 8.86
CA ALA A 152 14.64 19.02 7.90
C ALA A 152 14.19 17.71 8.59
N ARG A 153 14.35 17.63 9.91
CA ARG A 153 13.86 16.53 10.74
C ARG A 153 12.45 16.85 11.21
N VAL A 154 11.65 15.80 11.35
CA VAL A 154 10.30 15.89 11.91
C VAL A 154 10.37 15.76 13.42
N ASP A 155 9.46 16.43 14.12
CA ASP A 155 9.28 16.25 15.56
C ASP A 155 8.42 15.00 15.80
N CYS A 156 9.08 13.84 15.79
CA CYS A 156 8.49 12.58 16.20
C CYS A 156 9.50 11.80 17.06
N PRO A 157 9.37 11.87 18.39
CA PRO A 157 10.20 11.06 19.28
C PRO A 157 9.88 9.58 19.07
N ASP A 158 10.92 8.74 19.16
CA ASP A 158 10.83 7.28 19.03
C ASP A 158 10.30 6.78 17.67
N CYS A 159 10.14 7.65 16.67
CA CYS A 159 9.79 7.24 15.32
C CYS A 159 10.93 6.45 14.68
N GLU A 160 10.66 5.19 14.35
CA GLU A 160 11.58 4.35 13.59
C GLU A 160 10.86 3.68 12.43
N ILE A 161 11.57 3.51 11.32
CA ILE A 161 11.07 2.81 10.12
C ILE A 161 12.00 1.66 9.75
N HIS A 162 11.52 0.74 8.92
CA HIS A 162 12.37 -0.32 8.39
C HIS A 162 13.57 0.27 7.62
N ASP A 163 14.78 -0.16 7.97
CA ASP A 163 16.05 0.31 7.36
C ASP A 163 16.04 0.18 5.82
N GLY A 164 15.45 -0.89 5.29
CA GLY A 164 15.28 -1.07 3.85
C GLY A 164 14.41 0.01 3.20
N PHE A 165 13.29 0.42 3.83
CA PHE A 165 12.44 1.49 3.31
C PHE A 165 13.11 2.85 3.44
N GLN A 166 13.86 3.07 4.51
CA GLN A 166 14.67 4.27 4.69
C GLN A 166 15.68 4.42 3.54
N LYS A 167 16.47 3.37 3.26
CA LYS A 167 17.45 3.35 2.16
C LYS A 167 16.80 3.55 0.81
N ALA A 168 15.71 2.84 0.54
CA ALA A 168 15.01 2.91 -0.73
C ALA A 168 14.40 4.31 -0.97
N TYR A 169 13.84 4.94 0.06
CA TYR A 169 13.38 6.33 0.00
C TYR A 169 14.54 7.31 -0.24
N ARG A 170 15.68 7.12 0.45
CA ARG A 170 16.85 7.98 0.23
C ARG A 170 17.38 7.92 -1.20
N GLU A 171 17.53 6.71 -1.74
CA GLU A 171 17.93 6.50 -3.13
C GLU A 171 16.94 7.13 -4.11
N THR A 172 15.65 6.96 -3.87
CA THR A 172 14.59 7.58 -4.68
C THR A 172 14.74 9.09 -4.71
N MET A 173 14.92 9.72 -3.55
CA MET A 173 15.10 11.17 -3.45
C MET A 173 16.37 11.65 -4.16
N VAL A 174 17.49 10.94 -4.07
CA VAL A 174 18.71 11.26 -4.84
C VAL A 174 18.43 11.33 -6.35
N ASN A 175 17.60 10.42 -6.86
CA ASN A 175 17.28 10.35 -8.29
C ASN A 175 16.20 11.35 -8.76
N MET A 176 15.43 11.95 -7.85
CA MET A 176 14.27 12.77 -8.22
C MET A 176 14.20 14.17 -7.60
N GLN A 177 14.99 14.49 -6.57
CA GLN A 177 14.79 15.70 -5.75
C GLN A 177 14.78 17.00 -6.56
N ASP A 178 15.66 17.15 -7.56
CA ASP A 178 15.76 18.39 -8.33
C ASP A 178 14.51 18.57 -9.21
N ASN A 179 14.07 17.50 -9.88
CA ASN A 179 12.84 17.50 -10.65
C ASN A 179 11.59 17.63 -9.76
N LEU A 180 11.62 17.07 -8.54
CA LEU A 180 10.54 17.21 -7.57
C LEU A 180 10.32 18.67 -7.18
N VAL A 181 11.40 19.44 -6.94
CA VAL A 181 11.29 20.86 -6.62
C VAL A 181 10.61 21.64 -7.76
N HIS A 182 11.03 21.41 -9.00
CA HIS A 182 10.41 22.04 -10.17
C HIS A 182 8.95 21.61 -10.35
N PHE A 183 8.68 20.32 -10.21
CA PHE A 183 7.33 19.75 -10.34
C PHE A 183 6.37 20.29 -9.27
N LEU A 184 6.82 20.48 -8.04
CA LEU A 184 6.01 21.05 -6.96
C LEU A 184 5.78 22.57 -7.17
N GLY A 185 6.77 23.30 -7.69
CA GLY A 185 6.70 24.74 -7.92
C GLY A 185 5.81 25.19 -9.09
N ASN A 186 5.56 24.33 -10.08
CA ASN A 186 4.67 24.62 -11.21
C ASN A 186 3.23 24.20 -10.91
N ASN A 187 2.19 24.74 -11.56
CA ASN A 187 0.79 24.28 -11.42
C ASN A 187 0.35 24.13 -9.93
N THR A 188 0.61 25.13 -9.10
CA THR A 188 0.40 25.06 -7.64
C THR A 188 -1.06 24.97 -7.22
N ASP A 189 -2.00 25.25 -8.13
CA ASP A 189 -3.44 25.07 -7.93
C ASP A 189 -3.92 23.63 -8.16
N TYR A 190 -3.02 22.72 -8.58
CA TYR A 190 -3.39 21.34 -8.88
C TYR A 190 -3.41 20.48 -7.62
N LYS A 191 -4.35 19.53 -7.58
CA LYS A 191 -4.42 18.52 -6.52
C LYS A 191 -3.26 17.53 -6.66
N LEU A 192 -2.58 17.26 -5.56
CA LEU A 192 -1.44 16.35 -5.54
C LEU A 192 -1.85 14.96 -5.09
N TYR A 193 -1.56 13.96 -5.91
CA TYR A 193 -1.81 12.55 -5.63
C TYR A 193 -0.52 11.77 -5.67
N ILE A 194 -0.35 10.89 -4.68
CA ILE A 194 0.82 10.04 -4.54
C ILE A 194 0.33 8.60 -4.48
N THR A 195 0.90 7.74 -5.31
CA THR A 195 0.54 6.32 -5.30
C THR A 195 1.73 5.42 -5.51
N GLY A 196 1.60 4.17 -5.08
CA GLY A 196 2.60 3.15 -5.33
C GLY A 196 2.10 1.78 -4.92
N HIS A 197 2.86 0.77 -5.33
CA HIS A 197 2.57 -0.63 -5.05
C HIS A 197 3.78 -1.31 -4.39
N SER A 198 3.55 -2.22 -3.46
CA SER A 198 4.61 -3.01 -2.80
C SER A 198 5.65 -2.11 -2.11
N LEU A 199 6.94 -2.28 -2.39
CA LEU A 199 8.00 -1.37 -1.94
C LEU A 199 7.76 0.10 -2.36
N GLY A 200 7.15 0.32 -3.53
CA GLY A 200 6.75 1.64 -4.00
C GLY A 200 5.65 2.27 -3.13
N ALA A 201 4.77 1.45 -2.54
CA ALA A 201 3.75 1.92 -1.60
C ALA A 201 4.36 2.44 -0.28
N ALA A 202 5.37 1.76 0.27
CA ALA A 202 6.10 2.26 1.45
C ALA A 202 6.76 3.62 1.17
N THR A 203 7.33 3.77 -0.03
CA THR A 203 7.97 5.01 -0.50
C THR A 203 6.96 6.12 -0.73
N ALA A 204 5.77 5.79 -1.28
CA ALA A 204 4.66 6.71 -1.44
C ALA A 204 4.18 7.29 -0.10
N LEU A 205 4.08 6.47 0.95
CA LEU A 205 3.74 6.93 2.30
C LEU A 205 4.79 7.91 2.84
N LEU A 206 6.08 7.56 2.75
CA LEU A 206 7.17 8.43 3.21
C LEU A 206 7.21 9.76 2.44
N MET A 207 6.99 9.73 1.12
CA MET A 207 6.86 10.95 0.31
C MET A 207 5.67 11.78 0.75
N GLY A 208 4.51 11.17 0.98
CA GLY A 208 3.32 11.87 1.48
C GLY A 208 3.56 12.57 2.82
N ILE A 209 4.19 11.88 3.77
CA ILE A 209 4.59 12.45 5.06
C ILE A 209 5.53 13.65 4.84
N ASN A 210 6.57 13.49 4.01
CA ASN A 210 7.51 14.57 3.71
C ASN A 210 6.80 15.82 3.16
N LEU A 211 5.90 15.63 2.19
CA LEU A 211 5.19 16.73 1.57
C LEU A 211 4.14 17.38 2.51
N LYS A 212 3.51 16.60 3.40
CA LYS A 212 2.65 17.15 4.47
C LYS A 212 3.44 18.09 5.39
N ASN A 213 4.64 17.69 5.79
CA ASN A 213 5.51 18.54 6.64
C ASN A 213 6.00 19.80 5.93
N LEU A 214 6.23 19.72 4.62
CA LEU A 214 6.54 20.88 3.78
C LEU A 214 5.35 21.81 3.52
N GLY A 215 4.16 21.47 4.02
CA GLY A 215 2.94 22.30 3.92
C GLY A 215 2.08 22.03 2.68
N PHE A 216 2.34 20.96 1.93
CA PHE A 216 1.46 20.51 0.86
C PHE A 216 0.30 19.66 1.41
N ASP A 217 -0.78 19.50 0.62
CA ASP A 217 -1.90 18.61 0.94
C ASP A 217 -2.02 17.44 -0.05
N PRO A 218 -1.07 16.48 -0.06
CA PRO A 218 -1.17 15.32 -0.92
C PRO A 218 -2.27 14.35 -0.44
N LEU A 219 -2.94 13.71 -1.39
CA LEU A 219 -3.66 12.46 -1.15
C LEU A 219 -2.75 11.29 -1.50
N VAL A 220 -2.53 10.40 -0.52
CA VAL A 220 -1.74 9.19 -0.66
C VAL A 220 -2.66 7.98 -0.78
N ILE A 221 -2.45 7.15 -1.80
CA ILE A 221 -3.13 5.87 -1.96
C ILE A 221 -2.10 4.78 -2.27
N THR A 222 -2.09 3.72 -1.48
CA THR A 222 -1.06 2.68 -1.58
C THR A 222 -1.67 1.30 -1.78
N TYR A 223 -1.01 0.43 -2.53
CA TYR A 223 -1.45 -0.94 -2.81
C TYR A 223 -0.43 -1.94 -2.29
N GLY A 224 -0.88 -2.90 -1.48
CA GLY A 224 0.02 -3.94 -0.96
C GLY A 224 1.15 -3.37 -0.12
N GLN A 225 0.88 -2.30 0.62
CA GLN A 225 1.86 -1.63 1.45
C GLN A 225 2.25 -2.55 2.63
N PRO A 226 3.55 -2.82 2.85
CA PRO A 226 4.01 -3.46 4.09
C PRO A 226 3.90 -2.52 5.30
N ARG A 227 4.10 -3.04 6.52
CA ARG A 227 4.22 -2.18 7.71
C ARG A 227 5.52 -1.38 7.63
N VAL A 228 5.42 -0.05 7.53
CA VAL A 228 6.59 0.79 7.21
C VAL A 228 7.46 1.06 8.43
N GLY A 229 6.87 1.21 9.60
CA GLY A 229 7.60 1.56 10.81
C GLY A 229 6.90 1.13 12.08
N ASN A 230 7.43 1.63 13.19
CA ASN A 230 6.91 1.31 14.51
C ASN A 230 5.62 2.07 14.84
N LYS A 231 5.05 1.80 16.01
CA LYS A 231 3.82 2.48 16.46
C LYS A 231 3.95 4.01 16.52
N ALA A 232 5.07 4.54 17.00
CA ALA A 232 5.29 5.99 17.06
C ALA A 232 5.25 6.61 15.65
N PHE A 233 5.86 5.94 14.67
CA PHE A 233 5.78 6.32 13.26
C PHE A 233 4.36 6.26 12.69
N ALA A 234 3.63 5.17 12.96
CA ALA A 234 2.25 5.03 12.50
C ALA A 234 1.34 6.14 13.08
N ASP A 235 1.42 6.38 14.39
CA ASP A 235 0.65 7.43 15.07
C ASP A 235 0.99 8.83 14.55
N TYR A 236 2.27 9.10 14.29
CA TYR A 236 2.72 10.35 13.70
C TYR A 236 2.17 10.54 12.27
N ALA A 237 2.27 9.52 11.42
CA ALA A 237 1.67 9.56 10.09
C ALA A 237 0.15 9.80 10.17
N ASP A 238 -0.54 9.08 11.06
CA ASP A 238 -1.99 9.22 11.23
C ASP A 238 -2.38 10.64 11.66
N SER A 239 -1.56 11.30 12.50
CA SER A 239 -1.79 12.69 12.91
C SER A 239 -1.71 13.71 11.75
N LEU A 240 -1.01 13.37 10.66
CA LEU A 240 -0.89 14.22 9.46
C LEU A 240 -2.05 14.02 8.47
N PHE A 241 -2.68 12.85 8.48
CA PHE A 241 -3.65 12.44 7.45
C PHE A 241 -5.08 12.30 7.95
N PHE A 242 -5.29 12.14 9.26
CA PHE A 242 -6.59 11.94 9.87
C PHE A 242 -6.88 12.96 10.97
N LYS A 243 -8.16 13.17 11.25
CA LYS A 243 -8.59 14.06 12.34
C LYS A 243 -8.41 13.35 13.68
N PRO A 244 -8.15 14.06 14.79
CA PRO A 244 -8.11 13.45 16.10
C PRO A 244 -9.41 12.67 16.41
N GLY A 245 -9.28 11.40 16.80
CA GLY A 245 -10.40 10.50 17.08
C GLY A 245 -10.97 9.75 15.87
N ASP A 246 -10.44 9.99 14.67
CA ASP A 246 -10.76 9.18 13.49
C ASP A 246 -10.16 7.78 13.62
N ASN A 247 -10.89 6.76 13.17
CA ASN A 247 -10.45 5.37 13.15
C ASN A 247 -10.10 4.88 11.74
N GLY A 248 -10.14 5.75 10.73
CA GLY A 248 -9.80 5.43 9.35
C GLY A 248 -10.87 4.64 8.58
N MET A 249 -12.03 4.37 9.18
CA MET A 249 -13.13 3.65 8.52
C MET A 249 -13.93 4.58 7.62
N ASP A 250 -14.25 5.79 8.07
CA ASP A 250 -15.08 6.73 7.31
C ASP A 250 -14.30 7.27 6.09
N ILE A 251 -14.94 7.21 4.91
CA ILE A 251 -14.40 7.78 3.68
C ILE A 251 -15.14 9.07 3.39
N THR A 252 -14.51 10.19 3.74
CA THR A 252 -15.01 11.54 3.50
C THR A 252 -14.23 12.23 2.38
N ALA A 253 -14.73 13.37 1.90
CA ALA A 253 -14.01 14.18 0.90
C ALA A 253 -12.67 14.74 1.41
N ASP A 254 -12.50 14.82 2.74
CA ASP A 254 -11.29 15.31 3.39
C ASP A 254 -10.24 14.22 3.59
N ARG A 255 -10.56 12.94 3.32
CA ARG A 255 -9.62 11.84 3.51
C ARG A 255 -8.41 12.00 2.58
N ARG A 256 -7.21 11.81 3.14
CA ARG A 256 -5.94 11.98 2.43
C ARG A 256 -5.03 10.76 2.48
N LEU A 257 -5.39 9.69 3.19
CA LEU A 257 -4.64 8.43 3.19
C LEU A 257 -5.57 7.22 2.96
N TYR A 258 -5.17 6.38 2.02
CA TYR A 258 -5.84 5.12 1.67
C TYR A 258 -4.79 4.01 1.59
N ARG A 259 -4.98 2.95 2.37
CA ARG A 259 -4.13 1.76 2.34
C ARG A 259 -4.93 0.59 1.78
N VAL A 260 -4.81 0.34 0.48
CA VAL A 260 -5.56 -0.71 -0.21
C VAL A 260 -4.86 -2.05 0.02
N THR A 261 -5.59 -3.00 0.61
CA THR A 261 -5.12 -4.35 0.93
C THR A 261 -5.94 -5.39 0.16
N HIS A 262 -5.34 -6.53 -0.14
CA HIS A 262 -5.99 -7.60 -0.91
C HIS A 262 -5.96 -8.91 -0.14
N TRP A 263 -6.95 -9.75 -0.41
CA TRP A 263 -7.08 -11.08 0.15
C TRP A 263 -5.75 -11.85 0.11
N ASN A 264 -5.31 -12.27 1.29
CA ASN A 264 -4.15 -13.13 1.49
C ASN A 264 -2.83 -12.64 0.86
N ASP A 265 -2.67 -11.32 0.68
CA ASP A 265 -1.38 -10.73 0.33
C ASP A 265 -0.42 -10.75 1.54
N ILE A 266 0.68 -11.49 1.44
CA ILE A 266 1.67 -11.58 2.52
C ILE A 266 2.42 -10.26 2.77
N VAL A 267 2.58 -9.41 1.75
CA VAL A 267 3.38 -8.19 1.88
C VAL A 267 2.76 -7.21 2.87
N VAL A 268 1.43 -7.08 2.85
CA VAL A 268 0.68 -6.31 3.85
C VAL A 268 0.89 -6.86 5.27
N GLY A 269 1.06 -8.18 5.39
CA GLY A 269 1.24 -8.87 6.66
C GLY A 269 2.64 -8.73 7.26
N VAL A 270 3.64 -8.24 6.52
CA VAL A 270 5.03 -8.11 6.99
C VAL A 270 5.45 -6.64 7.09
N PRO A 271 6.46 -6.32 7.91
CA PRO A 271 6.88 -6.99 9.13
C PRO A 271 5.74 -7.39 10.09
N PHE A 272 5.81 -8.58 10.72
CA PHE A 272 4.81 -9.03 11.71
C PHE A 272 5.34 -9.13 13.15
N TRP A 273 6.63 -8.86 13.39
CA TRP A 273 7.22 -8.96 14.73
C TRP A 273 6.92 -7.72 15.57
N SER A 274 7.13 -7.86 16.88
CA SER A 274 6.90 -6.83 17.89
C SER A 274 7.59 -5.51 17.50
N GLY A 275 6.80 -4.45 17.37
CA GLY A 275 7.27 -3.10 17.10
C GLY A 275 6.57 -2.45 15.91
N TYR A 276 6.31 -3.19 14.83
CA TYR A 276 5.74 -2.65 13.59
C TYR A 276 4.23 -2.48 13.68
N THR A 277 3.72 -1.38 13.12
CA THR A 277 2.28 -1.07 13.12
C THR A 277 1.90 -0.40 11.80
N HIS A 278 0.73 -0.77 11.26
CA HIS A 278 0.18 -0.08 10.09
C HIS A 278 -0.37 1.29 10.47
N THR A 279 -0.41 2.21 9.51
CA THR A 279 -1.24 3.41 9.61
C THR A 279 -2.72 3.04 9.51
N LEU A 280 -3.59 3.96 9.92
CA LEU A 280 -5.01 3.91 9.64
C LEU A 280 -5.29 3.94 8.12
N GLY A 281 -6.55 3.72 7.78
CA GLY A 281 -7.09 4.00 6.46
C GLY A 281 -7.14 2.80 5.52
N GLU A 282 -7.26 1.59 6.05
CA GLU A 282 -7.39 0.38 5.24
C GLU A 282 -8.65 0.40 4.37
N VAL A 283 -8.49 0.01 3.11
CA VAL A 283 -9.60 -0.41 2.25
C VAL A 283 -9.28 -1.81 1.73
N TYR A 284 -10.01 -2.79 2.26
CA TYR A 284 -9.73 -4.20 2.06
C TYR A 284 -10.59 -4.80 0.94
N ILE A 285 -9.92 -5.46 -0.01
CA ILE A 285 -10.53 -6.26 -1.07
C ILE A 285 -10.57 -7.72 -0.60
N SER A 286 -11.72 -8.15 -0.07
CA SER A 286 -11.98 -9.51 0.41
C SER A 286 -12.40 -10.46 -0.72
N TYR A 287 -11.74 -10.36 -1.87
CA TYR A 287 -11.99 -11.16 -3.06
C TYR A 287 -10.66 -11.73 -3.56
N PRO A 288 -10.57 -13.01 -3.99
CA PRO A 288 -9.28 -13.67 -4.27
C PRO A 288 -8.67 -13.35 -5.66
N ASP A 289 -9.28 -12.46 -6.43
CA ASP A 289 -8.86 -12.14 -7.80
C ASP A 289 -9.05 -10.64 -8.12
N VAL A 290 -8.64 -10.23 -9.33
CA VAL A 290 -8.94 -8.91 -9.85
C VAL A 290 -10.43 -8.74 -10.17
N ALA A 291 -10.86 -7.50 -10.38
CA ALA A 291 -12.25 -7.14 -10.66
C ALA A 291 -13.25 -7.66 -9.61
N GLY A 292 -12.82 -7.73 -8.36
CA GLY A 292 -13.69 -8.06 -7.23
C GLY A 292 -14.93 -7.18 -7.21
N PRO A 293 -16.14 -7.74 -7.04
CA PRO A 293 -17.37 -6.96 -6.91
C PRO A 293 -17.29 -5.99 -5.73
N ILE A 294 -18.00 -4.86 -5.81
CA ILE A 294 -17.92 -3.78 -4.81
C ILE A 294 -18.33 -4.24 -3.41
N GLU A 295 -19.23 -5.22 -3.29
CA GLU A 295 -19.64 -5.81 -2.00
C GLU A 295 -18.51 -6.54 -1.25
N TYR A 296 -17.41 -6.86 -1.94
CA TYR A 296 -16.19 -7.42 -1.35
C TYR A 296 -15.13 -6.36 -1.08
N VAL A 297 -15.47 -5.07 -1.17
CA VAL A 297 -14.52 -3.97 -0.89
C VAL A 297 -15.04 -3.15 0.27
N ASN A 298 -14.29 -3.13 1.37
CA ASN A 298 -14.72 -2.53 2.63
C ASN A 298 -13.65 -1.62 3.22
N ALA A 299 -14.05 -0.49 3.79
CA ALA A 299 -13.17 0.32 4.63
C ALA A 299 -13.10 -0.29 6.03
N CYS A 300 -11.92 -0.26 6.67
CA CYS A 300 -11.71 -0.89 7.97
C CYS A 300 -11.30 0.12 9.03
N ALA A 301 -11.84 -0.05 10.24
CA ALA A 301 -11.42 0.72 11.41
C ALA A 301 -10.09 0.20 11.96
N GLY A 302 -9.20 1.11 12.34
CA GLY A 302 -7.96 0.82 13.05
C GLY A 302 -6.79 0.40 12.14
N PRO A 303 -5.60 0.25 12.75
CA PRO A 303 -4.39 -0.15 12.03
C PRO A 303 -4.37 -1.65 11.69
N ASP A 304 -4.93 -2.49 12.57
CA ASP A 304 -5.10 -3.93 12.38
C ASP A 304 -6.55 -4.31 12.74
N ASN A 305 -7.32 -4.82 11.77
CA ASN A 305 -8.75 -5.13 11.92
C ASN A 305 -9.05 -6.60 11.62
N ASN A 306 -9.73 -7.28 12.54
CA ASN A 306 -9.98 -8.73 12.43
C ASN A 306 -11.02 -9.11 11.35
N GLN A 307 -11.78 -8.16 10.81
CA GLN A 307 -12.68 -8.38 9.68
C GLN A 307 -12.00 -8.08 8.33
N CYS A 308 -10.76 -7.59 8.34
CA CYS A 308 -10.02 -7.21 7.15
C CYS A 308 -8.78 -8.10 6.92
N HIS A 309 -7.72 -7.55 6.34
CA HIS A 309 -6.53 -8.32 6.01
C HIS A 309 -5.97 -9.06 7.23
N TYR A 310 -5.83 -8.37 8.37
CA TYR A 310 -5.23 -8.92 9.59
C TYR A 310 -5.92 -10.21 10.07
N GLY A 311 -7.25 -10.29 10.05
CA GLY A 311 -7.99 -11.47 10.52
C GLY A 311 -8.22 -12.55 9.48
N SER A 312 -8.10 -12.23 8.19
CA SER A 312 -8.32 -13.19 7.09
C SER A 312 -7.03 -13.74 6.48
N PHE A 313 -5.88 -13.13 6.79
CA PHE A 313 -4.58 -13.59 6.34
C PHE A 313 -4.27 -15.00 6.84
N ASN A 314 -3.86 -15.88 5.93
CA ASN A 314 -3.50 -17.26 6.26
C ASN A 314 -2.23 -17.67 5.50
N LEU A 315 -1.11 -17.72 6.23
CA LEU A 315 0.20 -18.13 5.70
C LEU A 315 0.21 -19.55 5.10
N PHE A 316 -0.72 -20.42 5.52
CA PHE A 316 -0.86 -21.78 5.02
C PHE A 316 -1.80 -21.91 3.83
N ALA A 317 -2.58 -20.86 3.50
CA ALA A 317 -3.43 -20.82 2.31
C ALA A 317 -2.60 -20.57 1.03
N ARG A 318 -1.44 -21.25 0.89
CA ARG A 318 -0.33 -21.09 -0.07
C ARG A 318 -0.71 -21.26 -1.55
N ILE A 319 -1.68 -20.52 -2.04
CA ILE A 319 -1.99 -20.44 -3.47
C ILE A 319 -1.59 -19.04 -3.91
N ASN A 320 -0.46 -18.99 -4.62
CA ASN A 320 0.05 -17.90 -5.45
C ASN A 320 0.22 -16.54 -4.73
N ILE A 321 1.27 -16.44 -3.89
CA ILE A 321 1.69 -15.21 -3.18
C ILE A 321 1.73 -14.01 -4.13
N LEU A 322 2.33 -14.22 -5.29
CA LEU A 322 2.49 -13.20 -6.29
C LEU A 322 1.16 -12.74 -6.89
N LYS A 323 0.27 -13.67 -7.24
CA LYS A 323 -1.09 -13.32 -7.68
C LYS A 323 -1.78 -12.44 -6.65
N ASN A 324 -1.77 -12.84 -5.38
CA ASN A 324 -2.45 -12.10 -4.32
C ASN A 324 -1.83 -10.72 -4.12
N HIS A 325 -0.51 -10.63 -4.21
CA HIS A 325 0.20 -9.36 -4.14
C HIS A 325 0.06 -8.51 -5.41
N CYS A 326 -0.44 -9.02 -6.53
CA CYS A 326 -0.62 -8.24 -7.76
C CYS A 326 -2.08 -7.93 -8.08
N SER A 327 -3.04 -8.46 -7.31
CA SER A 327 -4.48 -8.38 -7.57
C SER A 327 -5.14 -7.25 -6.79
N TYR A 328 -5.26 -6.05 -7.36
CA TYR A 328 -5.87 -4.89 -6.68
C TYR A 328 -6.99 -4.26 -7.50
N LEU A 329 -8.07 -5.01 -7.75
CA LEU A 329 -9.15 -4.71 -8.72
C LEU A 329 -8.70 -4.70 -10.18
N ASN A 330 -7.44 -4.33 -10.44
CA ASN A 330 -6.69 -4.61 -11.65
C ASN A 330 -5.41 -5.38 -11.32
N TRP A 331 -4.81 -5.91 -12.36
CA TRP A 331 -3.45 -6.44 -12.30
C TRP A 331 -2.47 -5.26 -12.20
N ILE A 332 -1.72 -5.19 -11.10
CA ILE A 332 -0.55 -4.34 -10.94
C ILE A 332 0.68 -5.23 -11.16
N PHE A 333 1.76 -4.68 -11.75
CA PHE A 333 3.02 -5.35 -12.15
C PHE A 333 3.12 -5.65 -13.66
N TYR A 334 1.99 -5.78 -14.35
CA TYR A 334 1.93 -6.40 -15.67
C TYR A 334 2.10 -5.47 -16.87
N CYS A 335 2.37 -4.19 -16.61
CA CYS A 335 2.57 -3.19 -17.65
C CYS A 335 3.71 -3.57 -18.62
N ALA A 336 4.85 -4.02 -18.08
CA ALA A 336 6.00 -4.48 -18.87
C ALA A 336 5.74 -5.74 -19.71
N PHE A 337 4.64 -6.45 -19.47
CA PHE A 337 4.27 -7.64 -20.24
C PHE A 337 3.08 -7.37 -21.20
N ASN A 338 2.56 -6.14 -21.24
CA ASN A 338 1.38 -5.75 -22.02
C ASN A 338 0.15 -6.64 -21.79
N VAL A 339 0.08 -7.28 -20.64
CA VAL A 339 -1.01 -8.17 -20.29
C VAL A 339 -2.13 -7.32 -19.74
N ASP A 340 -3.23 -7.27 -20.49
CA ASP A 340 -4.52 -6.80 -19.99
C ASP A 340 -5.54 -7.93 -20.17
N LYS A 341 -5.89 -8.56 -19.05
CA LYS A 341 -7.03 -9.46 -18.82
C LYS A 341 -7.11 -10.86 -19.45
N ARG A 342 -6.30 -11.30 -20.44
CA ARG A 342 -6.56 -12.62 -21.08
C ARG A 342 -5.43 -13.65 -21.13
N GLU A 343 -4.17 -13.25 -21.08
CA GLU A 343 -3.08 -14.20 -21.39
C GLU A 343 -2.47 -14.88 -20.16
N MET A 344 -2.80 -14.42 -18.96
CA MET A 344 -2.37 -15.05 -17.70
C MET A 344 -3.48 -15.85 -17.02
N MET A 345 -4.68 -15.88 -17.61
CA MET A 345 -5.78 -16.72 -17.15
C MET A 345 -5.74 -18.08 -17.87
N ILE A 346 -4.85 -18.96 -17.41
CA ILE A 346 -5.22 -20.37 -17.34
C ILE A 346 -5.61 -20.61 -15.88
N ASP A 347 -6.82 -20.20 -15.53
CA ASP A 347 -7.46 -20.66 -14.30
C ASP A 347 -8.24 -21.94 -14.65
N PRO A 348 -8.03 -23.08 -13.98
CA PRO A 348 -8.91 -24.23 -14.12
C PRO A 348 -10.36 -23.86 -13.71
N PRO A 349 -11.38 -24.60 -14.19
CA PRO A 349 -12.75 -24.12 -14.23
C PRO A 349 -13.38 -23.85 -12.85
N ARG A 350 -14.18 -22.79 -12.82
CA ARG A 350 -14.94 -22.26 -11.67
C ARG A 350 -15.76 -23.33 -10.94
N ILE A 351 -15.67 -23.34 -9.61
CA ILE A 351 -16.53 -24.14 -8.73
C ILE A 351 -17.90 -23.44 -8.59
N ASP A 352 -18.96 -24.15 -8.99
CA ASP A 352 -20.38 -23.82 -8.76
C ASP A 352 -20.67 -23.66 -7.25
N LYS A 353 -21.71 -22.89 -6.92
CA LYS A 353 -22.15 -22.35 -5.61
C LYS A 353 -22.39 -23.36 -4.46
N ARG A 354 -21.91 -24.59 -4.53
CA ARG A 354 -22.15 -25.64 -3.52
C ARG A 354 -20.97 -26.58 -3.36
N VAL A 355 -19.84 -26.13 -2.80
CA VAL A 355 -18.84 -27.06 -2.26
C VAL A 355 -18.20 -26.47 -1.01
N GLU A 356 -18.61 -26.98 0.16
CA GLU A 356 -17.81 -26.93 1.38
C GLU A 356 -16.68 -27.96 1.26
N HIS A 357 -15.45 -27.54 1.56
CA HIS A 357 -14.22 -28.36 1.62
C HIS A 357 -13.81 -29.03 0.31
N TRP A 358 -12.81 -28.46 -0.38
CA TRP A 358 -12.13 -29.14 -1.47
C TRP A 358 -10.78 -29.74 -1.04
N SER A 359 -10.63 -31.03 -1.32
CA SER A 359 -9.41 -31.82 -1.17
C SER A 359 -9.00 -32.37 -2.55
N GLY A 360 -7.85 -31.95 -3.09
CA GLY A 360 -7.28 -32.63 -4.27
C GLY A 360 -6.26 -31.88 -5.12
N LYS A 361 -4.96 -32.04 -4.82
CA LYS A 361 -3.75 -31.88 -5.65
C LYS A 361 -3.85 -31.14 -7.02
N PHE A 362 -3.03 -30.09 -7.18
CA PHE A 362 -2.78 -29.37 -8.44
C PHE A 362 -1.46 -29.77 -9.11
N THR A 363 -1.47 -30.03 -10.43
CA THR A 363 -0.27 -30.26 -11.26
C THR A 363 0.08 -29.10 -12.21
N ASP A 364 -0.68 -28.00 -12.22
CA ASP A 364 -0.52 -26.95 -13.26
C ASP A 364 0.00 -25.60 -12.74
N VAL A 365 0.47 -25.54 -11.48
CA VAL A 365 1.03 -24.31 -10.86
C VAL A 365 2.37 -23.91 -11.50
N GLU A 366 3.13 -24.85 -12.07
CA GLU A 366 4.44 -24.59 -12.66
C GLU A 366 4.41 -23.62 -13.85
N VAL A 367 3.29 -23.51 -14.59
CA VAL A 367 3.28 -22.79 -15.88
C VAL A 367 3.30 -21.26 -15.71
N THR A 368 2.61 -20.73 -14.71
CA THR A 368 2.52 -19.26 -14.50
C THR A 368 3.79 -18.67 -13.90
N GLU A 369 4.41 -19.36 -12.94
CA GLU A 369 5.72 -18.98 -12.40
C GLU A 369 6.81 -19.14 -13.46
N ARG A 370 6.76 -20.20 -14.28
CA ARG A 370 7.72 -20.41 -15.38
C ARG A 370 7.61 -19.37 -16.49
N MET A 371 6.40 -19.00 -16.92
CA MET A 371 6.21 -17.94 -17.92
C MET A 371 6.72 -16.59 -17.41
N MET A 372 6.52 -16.28 -16.12
CA MET A 372 7.06 -15.06 -15.51
C MET A 372 8.57 -15.11 -15.31
N TYR A 373 9.14 -16.27 -14.98
CA TYR A 373 10.58 -16.49 -14.90
C TYR A 373 11.24 -16.34 -16.28
N GLU A 374 10.69 -16.97 -17.33
CA GLU A 374 11.16 -16.88 -18.71
C GLU A 374 11.03 -15.47 -19.29
N ALA A 375 10.01 -14.69 -18.87
CA ALA A 375 9.85 -13.31 -19.28
C ALA A 375 10.73 -12.31 -18.47
N SER A 376 11.11 -12.66 -17.24
CA SER A 376 12.01 -11.84 -16.39
C SER A 376 13.49 -12.12 -16.67
N TYR A 377 13.82 -13.32 -17.16
CA TYR A 377 15.17 -13.76 -17.52
C TYR A 377 15.17 -14.38 -18.93
N PRO A 378 15.04 -13.57 -20.00
CA PRO A 378 15.19 -14.08 -21.35
C PRO A 378 16.62 -14.61 -21.53
N MET A 379 16.77 -15.87 -21.97
CA MET A 379 18.07 -16.44 -22.36
C MET A 379 18.73 -15.66 -23.49
#